data_AF-A0A4Q3V3N1-F1
#
_entry.id   AF-A0A4Q3V3N1-F1
#
_cell.length_a   1.000
_cell.length_b   1.000
_cell.length_c   1.000
_cell.angle_alpha   90.00
_cell.angle_beta   90.00
_cell.angle_gamma   90.00
#
_symmetry.space_group_name_H-M   'P 1'
#
loop_
_entity.id
_entity.type
_entity.pdbx_description
1 polymer ?
#
loop_
_entity_poly.entity_id
_entity_poly.type
_entity_poly.pdbx_seq_one_letter_code
_entity_poly.pdbx_strand_id
1 'polypeptide(L)'
;PEGGRNKAILETMYSCGLRVSEVVNLKISQLYLDVGFIRVLGKGDKERLVPIGSSAIKYITLYIKQIRIHALPKAGNEDIVFLNNRGSKLSRVMIFLIIKDLVKKAGIQKTVSPHTFRHSFATHLVEGGADLRAVQEMLGHESITTTEIYTHLDREFLRKTLENFHPAFQKE
;
A
#
# COMPACT_ATOMS: atom_id res chain seq x y z
N PRO A 1 4.00 21.33 -3.02
CA PRO A 1 3.54 20.32 -4.01
C PRO A 1 3.79 18.85 -3.60
N GLU A 2 4.97 18.51 -3.05
CA GLU A 2 5.32 17.11 -2.75
C GLU A 2 4.55 16.47 -1.59
N GLY A 3 3.99 17.28 -0.69
CA GLY A 3 3.27 16.81 0.50
C GLY A 3 2.10 15.88 0.17
N GLY A 4 1.32 16.19 -0.88
CA GLY A 4 0.19 15.35 -1.30
C GLY A 4 0.62 13.98 -1.82
N ARG A 5 1.70 13.91 -2.63
CA ARG A 5 2.28 12.64 -3.08
C ARG A 5 2.77 11.82 -1.89
N ASN A 6 3.56 12.44 -1.02
CA ASN A 6 4.18 11.74 0.10
C ASN A 6 3.11 11.22 1.07
N LYS A 7 2.06 12.00 1.35
CA LYS A 7 0.91 11.55 2.16
C LYS A 7 0.22 10.34 1.52
N ALA A 8 -0.09 10.40 0.22
CA ALA A 8 -0.71 9.28 -0.49
C ALA A 8 0.16 8.00 -0.44
N ILE A 9 1.48 8.13 -0.58
CA ILE A 9 2.42 6.99 -0.45
C ILE A 9 2.31 6.36 0.94
N LEU A 10 2.41 7.15 2.01
CA LEU A 10 2.39 6.62 3.38
C LEU A 10 1.06 5.95 3.72
N GLU A 11 -0.06 6.57 3.33
CA GLU A 11 -1.40 6.02 3.53
C GLU A 11 -1.59 4.69 2.79
N THR A 12 -1.10 4.60 1.55
CA THR A 12 -1.14 3.35 0.77
C THR A 12 -0.30 2.25 1.43
N MET A 13 0.91 2.60 1.87
CA MET A 13 1.82 1.66 2.54
C MET A 13 1.23 1.12 3.84
N TYR A 14 0.66 2.00 4.66
CA TYR A 14 0.02 1.62 5.92
C TYR A 14 -1.26 0.83 5.68
N SER A 15 -2.14 1.30 4.80
CA SER A 15 -3.46 0.70 4.61
C SER A 15 -3.43 -0.67 3.96
N CYS A 16 -2.43 -0.97 3.13
CA CYS A 16 -2.38 -2.20 2.34
C CYS A 16 -1.16 -3.08 2.66
N GLY A 17 -0.31 -2.67 3.61
CA GLY A 17 0.87 -3.42 4.01
C GLY A 17 1.87 -3.68 2.87
N LEU A 18 1.90 -2.85 1.82
CA LEU A 18 2.69 -3.11 0.61
C LEU A 18 4.20 -3.09 0.86
N ARG A 19 4.94 -3.91 0.10
CA ARG A 19 6.41 -3.81 0.01
C ARG A 19 6.79 -2.55 -0.78
N VAL A 20 7.98 -1.99 -0.53
CA VAL A 20 8.47 -0.81 -1.28
C VAL A 20 8.49 -1.07 -2.80
N SER A 21 8.90 -2.27 -3.21
CA SER A 21 8.91 -2.66 -4.61
C SER A 21 7.51 -2.67 -5.23
N GLU A 22 6.49 -3.02 -4.46
CA GLU A 22 5.09 -3.02 -4.91
C GLU A 22 4.60 -1.57 -5.04
N VAL A 23 4.89 -0.72 -4.05
CA VAL A 23 4.52 0.71 -4.05
C VAL A 23 5.09 1.47 -5.24
N VAL A 24 6.39 1.32 -5.53
CA VAL A 24 7.04 2.07 -6.62
C VAL A 24 6.67 1.57 -8.01
N ASN A 25 6.08 0.37 -8.12
CA ASN A 25 5.62 -0.21 -9.38
C ASN A 25 4.08 -0.22 -9.49
N LEU A 26 3.35 0.31 -8.51
CA LEU A 26 1.90 0.35 -8.50
C LEU A 26 1.39 1.16 -9.70
N LYS A 27 0.43 0.59 -10.42
CA LYS A 27 -0.15 1.19 -11.63
C LYS A 27 -1.54 1.74 -11.40
N ILE A 28 -1.93 2.77 -12.16
CA ILE A 28 -3.28 3.36 -12.12
C ILE A 28 -4.29 2.30 -12.56
N SER A 29 -3.98 1.53 -13.60
CA SER A 29 -4.77 0.38 -14.07
C SER A 29 -4.97 -0.75 -13.05
N GLN A 30 -4.30 -0.69 -11.89
CA GLN A 30 -4.43 -1.66 -10.80
C GLN A 30 -5.25 -1.13 -9.63
N LEU A 31 -5.75 0.10 -9.71
CA LEU A 31 -6.55 0.74 -8.66
C LEU A 31 -8.04 0.56 -8.96
N TYR A 32 -8.71 -0.25 -8.15
CA TYR A 32 -10.16 -0.45 -8.19
C TYR A 32 -10.78 0.27 -6.98
N LEU A 33 -10.56 1.59 -6.91
CA LEU A 33 -10.86 2.39 -5.72
C LEU A 33 -12.37 2.44 -5.42
N ASP A 34 -13.21 2.38 -6.44
CA ASP A 34 -14.67 2.43 -6.38
C ASP A 34 -15.23 1.24 -5.58
N VAL A 35 -14.60 0.08 -5.73
CA VAL A 35 -14.93 -1.15 -4.99
C VAL A 35 -14.00 -1.36 -3.78
N GLY A 36 -13.03 -0.48 -3.55
CA GLY A 36 -12.14 -0.48 -2.39
C GLY A 36 -11.02 -1.52 -2.44
N PHE A 37 -10.48 -1.82 -3.62
CA PHE A 37 -9.37 -2.77 -3.79
C PHE A 37 -8.23 -2.19 -4.62
N ILE A 38 -7.02 -2.72 -4.39
CA ILE A 38 -5.89 -2.58 -5.30
C ILE A 38 -5.38 -3.97 -5.71
N ARG A 39 -4.96 -4.09 -6.96
CA ARG A 39 -4.26 -5.29 -7.46
C ARG A 39 -2.76 -5.10 -7.31
N VAL A 40 -2.10 -6.06 -6.68
CA VAL A 40 -0.67 -6.03 -6.40
C VAL A 40 0.01 -7.17 -7.12
N LEU A 41 1.07 -6.84 -7.86
CA LEU A 41 1.96 -7.82 -8.48
C LEU A 41 3.12 -8.14 -7.53
N GLY A 42 3.18 -9.39 -7.10
CA GLY A 42 4.23 -9.95 -6.25
C GLY A 42 5.38 -10.55 -7.05
N LYS A 43 6.19 -11.37 -6.36
CA LYS A 43 7.27 -12.14 -6.98
C LYS A 43 6.67 -13.23 -7.89
N GLY A 44 7.29 -13.46 -9.04
CA GLY A 44 6.84 -14.49 -10.00
C GLY A 44 5.50 -14.16 -10.66
N ASP A 45 5.20 -12.88 -10.84
CA ASP A 45 3.95 -12.37 -11.43
C ASP A 45 2.66 -12.84 -10.74
N LYS A 46 2.78 -13.27 -9.49
CA LYS A 46 1.61 -13.60 -8.67
C LYS A 46 0.82 -12.34 -8.35
N GLU A 47 -0.43 -12.31 -8.78
CA GLU A 47 -1.34 -11.22 -8.47
C GLU A 47 -2.10 -11.52 -7.18
N ARG A 48 -2.34 -10.48 -6.37
CA ARG A 48 -3.31 -10.53 -5.27
C ARG A 48 -4.13 -9.26 -5.22
N LEU A 49 -5.36 -9.36 -4.74
CA LEU A 49 -6.19 -8.20 -4.41
C LEU A 49 -6.04 -7.88 -2.93
N VAL A 50 -5.76 -6.62 -2.63
CA VAL A 50 -5.65 -6.13 -1.25
C VAL A 50 -6.72 -5.05 -1.06
N PRO A 51 -7.62 -5.16 -0.08
CA PRO A 51 -8.54 -4.08 0.22
C PRO A 51 -7.77 -2.82 0.65
N ILE A 52 -8.33 -1.65 0.34
CA ILE A 52 -7.72 -0.35 0.64
C ILE A 52 -8.69 0.52 1.43
N GLY A 53 -8.17 1.21 2.44
CA GLY A 53 -8.95 2.00 3.39
C GLY A 53 -9.36 3.35 2.80
N SER A 54 -10.41 3.94 3.37
CA SER A 54 -11.01 5.20 2.89
C SER A 54 -10.02 6.36 2.85
N SER A 55 -9.15 6.48 3.86
CA SER A 55 -8.09 7.49 3.91
C SER A 55 -7.12 7.33 2.73
N ALA A 56 -6.63 6.12 2.48
CA ALA A 56 -5.71 5.85 1.38
C ALA A 56 -6.39 6.10 0.02
N ILE A 57 -7.64 5.68 -0.17
CA ILE A 57 -8.44 6.00 -1.37
C ILE A 57 -8.52 7.52 -1.57
N LYS A 58 -8.86 8.27 -0.52
CA LYS A 58 -8.97 9.74 -0.57
C LYS A 58 -7.68 10.38 -1.03
N TYR A 59 -6.55 10.05 -0.40
CA TYR A 59 -5.28 10.69 -0.70
C TYR A 59 -4.67 10.24 -2.03
N ILE A 60 -4.82 8.97 -2.42
CA ILE A 60 -4.45 8.52 -3.77
C ILE A 60 -5.25 9.27 -4.83
N THR A 61 -6.57 9.38 -4.65
CA THR A 61 -7.46 10.08 -5.59
C THR A 61 -7.09 11.54 -5.72
N LEU A 62 -6.87 12.21 -4.58
CA LEU A 62 -6.43 13.61 -4.54
C LEU A 62 -5.11 13.78 -5.31
N TYR A 63 -4.13 12.92 -5.03
CA TYR A 63 -2.84 12.95 -5.72
C TYR A 63 -2.99 12.75 -7.22
N ILE A 64 -3.75 11.73 -7.68
CA ILE A 64 -3.92 11.45 -9.10
C ILE A 64 -4.60 12.63 -9.81
N LYS A 65 -5.72 13.12 -9.26
CA LYS A 65 -6.58 14.10 -9.92
C LYS A 65 -6.08 15.54 -9.83
N GLN A 66 -5.27 15.88 -8.83
CA GLN A 66 -4.87 17.28 -8.59
C GLN A 66 -3.36 17.54 -8.69
N ILE A 67 -2.53 16.49 -8.64
CA ILE A 67 -1.07 16.66 -8.61
C ILE A 67 -0.43 15.90 -9.77
N ARG A 68 -0.69 14.60 -9.86
CA ARG A 68 -0.11 13.73 -10.89
C ARG A 68 -0.56 14.13 -12.30
N ILE A 69 -1.80 14.59 -12.46
CA ILE A 69 -2.33 15.05 -13.76
C ILE A 69 -1.49 16.17 -14.41
N HIS A 70 -0.76 16.94 -13.60
CA HIS A 70 0.12 18.01 -14.08
C HIS A 70 1.57 17.54 -14.32
N ALA A 71 1.91 16.30 -13.99
CA ALA A 71 3.22 15.73 -14.28
C ALA A 71 3.26 15.21 -15.72
N LEU A 72 4.41 15.38 -16.39
CA LEU A 72 4.68 14.78 -17.70
C LEU A 72 5.41 13.44 -17.49
N PRO A 73 4.73 12.27 -17.63
CA PRO A 73 5.38 10.99 -17.44
C PRO A 73 6.37 10.72 -18.57
N LYS A 74 7.51 10.11 -18.24
CA LYS A 74 8.41 9.56 -19.26
C LYS A 74 7.82 8.29 -19.87
N ALA A 75 8.26 7.97 -21.08
CA ALA A 75 7.95 6.70 -21.74
C ALA A 75 8.04 5.50 -20.78
N GLY A 76 6.97 4.70 -20.71
CA GLY A 76 6.85 3.53 -19.85
C GLY A 76 6.49 3.81 -18.38
N ASN A 77 6.19 5.07 -18.03
CA ASN A 77 5.77 5.48 -16.68
C ASN A 77 4.36 6.13 -16.68
N GLU A 78 3.67 6.15 -17.81
CA GLU A 78 2.35 6.75 -18.01
C GLU A 78 1.29 6.16 -17.07
N ASP A 79 1.43 4.87 -16.76
CA ASP A 79 0.52 4.14 -15.88
C ASP A 79 1.03 4.06 -14.43
N ILE A 80 2.25 4.50 -14.12
CA ILE A 80 2.77 4.43 -12.74
C ILE A 80 2.05 5.44 -11.86
N VAL A 81 1.53 5.01 -10.71
CA VAL A 81 0.84 5.91 -9.76
C VAL A 81 1.81 6.98 -9.28
N PHE A 82 2.88 6.60 -8.57
CA PHE A 82 3.76 7.56 -7.90
C PHE A 82 4.99 7.93 -8.74
N LEU A 83 4.99 9.15 -9.25
CA LEU A 83 6.09 9.71 -10.05
C LEU A 83 7.02 10.60 -9.20
N ASN A 84 8.29 10.61 -9.57
CA ASN A 84 9.24 11.63 -9.19
C ASN A 84 9.02 12.92 -10.00
N ASN A 85 9.72 14.00 -9.62
CA ASN A 85 9.54 15.32 -10.26
C ASN A 85 10.04 15.38 -11.71
N ARG A 86 10.71 14.32 -12.19
CA ARG A 86 11.19 14.15 -13.57
C ARG A 86 10.30 13.22 -14.40
N GLY A 87 9.13 12.83 -13.89
CA GLY A 87 8.17 11.99 -14.62
C GLY A 87 8.49 10.50 -14.67
N SER A 88 9.49 10.01 -13.92
CA SER A 88 9.78 8.57 -13.79
C SER A 88 9.25 8.02 -12.47
N LYS A 89 9.05 6.71 -12.36
CA LYS A 89 8.74 6.06 -11.08
C LYS A 89 9.76 6.41 -9.99
N LEU A 90 9.29 6.43 -8.75
CA LEU A 90 10.18 6.61 -7.59
C LEU A 90 11.14 5.42 -7.46
N SER A 91 12.37 5.69 -7.02
CA SER A 91 13.27 4.61 -6.63
C SER A 91 12.93 4.13 -5.22
N ARG A 92 13.29 2.89 -4.88
CA ARG A 92 13.16 2.37 -3.51
C ARG A 92 13.86 3.29 -2.52
N VAL A 93 15.09 3.72 -2.84
CA VAL A 93 15.88 4.66 -2.03
C VAL A 93 15.12 5.96 -1.77
N MET A 94 14.43 6.50 -2.78
CA MET A 94 13.66 7.74 -2.61
C MET A 94 12.54 7.58 -1.57
N ILE A 95 11.86 6.43 -1.53
CA ILE A 95 10.85 6.15 -0.50
C ILE A 95 11.47 6.17 0.90
N PHE A 96 12.64 5.55 1.09
CA PHE A 96 13.36 5.61 2.37
C PHE A 96 13.72 7.04 2.77
N LEU A 97 14.22 7.85 1.82
CA LEU A 97 14.58 9.25 2.09
C LEU A 97 13.35 10.09 2.45
N ILE A 98 12.21 9.90 1.76
CA ILE A 98 10.94 10.56 2.08
C ILE A 98 10.51 10.22 3.51
N ILE A 99 10.52 8.94 3.89
CA ILE A 99 10.14 8.51 5.24
C ILE A 99 11.08 9.13 6.27
N LYS A 100 12.41 9.06 6.05
CA LYS A 100 13.40 9.60 6.98
C LYS A 100 13.22 11.10 7.22
N ASP A 101 12.97 11.86 6.16
CA ASP A 101 12.71 13.30 6.25
C ASP A 101 11.42 13.60 7.04
N LEU A 102 10.33 12.86 6.76
CA LEU A 102 9.06 13.04 7.46
C LEU A 102 9.13 12.66 8.95
N VAL A 103 9.85 11.60 9.28
CA VAL A 103 10.10 11.16 10.67
C VAL A 103 10.85 12.23 11.44
N LYS A 104 11.89 12.80 10.83
CA LYS A 104 12.66 13.90 11.42
C LYS A 104 11.76 15.12 11.64
N LYS A 105 10.94 15.49 10.65
CA LYS A 105 9.99 16.62 10.75
C LYS A 105 8.92 16.41 11.81
N ALA A 106 8.49 15.17 12.02
CA ALA A 106 7.51 14.81 13.04
C ALA A 106 8.12 14.68 14.46
N GLY A 107 9.44 14.84 14.62
CA GLY A 107 10.11 14.69 15.92
C GLY A 107 10.11 13.25 16.45
N ILE A 108 9.91 12.26 15.58
CA ILE A 108 9.86 10.85 15.97
C ILE A 108 11.29 10.33 16.13
N GLN A 109 11.63 9.90 17.35
CA GLN A 109 12.97 9.39 17.67
C GLN A 109 13.18 7.92 17.29
N LYS A 110 12.08 7.18 17.03
CA LYS A 110 12.14 5.77 16.61
C LYS A 110 12.60 5.67 15.15
N THR A 111 13.34 4.62 14.84
CA THR A 111 13.67 4.28 13.45
C THR A 111 12.41 3.81 12.73
N VAL A 112 11.94 4.60 11.76
CA VAL A 112 10.83 4.24 10.89
C VAL A 112 11.36 3.99 9.49
N SER A 113 10.94 2.87 8.91
CA SER A 113 11.26 2.45 7.55
C SER A 113 10.00 1.91 6.87
N PRO A 114 10.03 1.61 5.56
CA PRO A 114 8.95 0.90 4.91
C PRO A 114 8.53 -0.41 5.60
N HIS A 115 9.47 -1.14 6.19
CA HIS A 115 9.17 -2.35 6.94
C HIS A 115 8.34 -2.04 8.19
N THR A 116 8.51 -0.86 8.79
CA THR A 116 7.72 -0.42 9.94
C THR A 116 6.24 -0.30 9.58
N PHE A 117 5.90 0.30 8.43
CA PHE A 117 4.50 0.41 7.99
C PHE A 117 3.84 -0.94 7.78
N ARG A 118 4.56 -1.85 7.10
CA ARG A 118 4.08 -3.22 6.87
C ARG A 118 3.96 -4.03 8.16
N HIS A 119 4.89 -3.84 9.09
CA HIS A 119 4.81 -4.45 10.41
C HIS A 119 3.61 -3.92 11.18
N SER A 120 3.41 -2.60 11.24
CA SER A 120 2.24 -2.00 11.90
C SER A 120 0.91 -2.48 11.29
N PHE A 121 0.83 -2.60 9.96
CA PHE A 121 -0.35 -3.19 9.29
C PHE A 121 -0.63 -4.62 9.81
N ALA A 122 0.39 -5.47 9.85
CA ALA A 122 0.26 -6.84 10.31
C ALA A 122 -0.08 -6.91 11.81
N THR A 123 0.64 -6.16 12.63
CA THR A 123 0.47 -6.11 14.09
C THR A 123 -0.92 -5.64 14.46
N HIS A 124 -1.41 -4.54 13.89
CA HIS A 124 -2.76 -4.05 14.21
C HIS A 124 -3.86 -5.04 13.82
N LEU A 125 -3.71 -5.75 12.70
CA LEU A 125 -4.64 -6.81 12.33
C LEU A 125 -4.63 -7.94 13.38
N VAL A 126 -3.45 -8.44 13.72
CA VAL A 126 -3.31 -9.56 14.66
C VAL A 126 -3.77 -9.17 16.07
N GLU A 127 -3.40 -7.98 16.54
CA GLU A 127 -3.84 -7.44 17.84
C GLU A 127 -5.35 -7.18 17.88
N GLY A 128 -5.95 -6.80 16.75
CA GLY A 128 -7.40 -6.70 16.62
C GLY A 128 -8.12 -8.05 16.70
N GLY A 129 -7.41 -9.17 16.50
CA GLY A 129 -7.98 -10.52 16.47
C GLY A 129 -8.25 -11.06 15.07
N ALA A 130 -7.63 -10.46 14.03
CA ALA A 130 -7.71 -10.98 12.67
C ALA A 130 -7.07 -12.37 12.55
N ASP A 131 -7.67 -13.19 11.68
CA ASP A 131 -7.10 -14.49 11.34
C ASP A 131 -5.71 -14.33 10.71
N LEU A 132 -4.71 -15.02 11.27
CA LEU A 132 -3.32 -14.93 10.83
C LEU A 132 -3.12 -15.30 9.35
N ARG A 133 -3.94 -16.20 8.80
CA ARG A 133 -3.86 -16.60 7.38
C ARG A 133 -4.41 -15.49 6.49
N ALA A 134 -5.48 -14.81 6.89
CA ALA A 134 -5.97 -13.61 6.20
C ALA A 134 -4.87 -12.53 6.10
N VAL A 135 -4.15 -12.30 7.20
CA VAL A 135 -3.02 -11.36 7.24
C VAL A 135 -1.89 -11.80 6.30
N GLN A 136 -1.54 -13.09 6.29
CA GLN A 136 -0.50 -13.64 5.42
C GLN A 136 -0.84 -13.49 3.93
N GLU A 137 -2.09 -13.74 3.54
CA GLU A 137 -2.57 -13.62 2.17
C GLU A 137 -2.47 -12.17 1.68
N MET A 138 -2.94 -11.20 2.48
CA MET A 138 -2.83 -9.77 2.16
C MET A 138 -1.38 -9.31 2.00
N LEU A 139 -0.47 -9.88 2.77
CA LEU A 139 0.96 -9.59 2.70
C LEU A 139 1.67 -10.35 1.56
N GLY A 140 1.11 -11.43 1.05
CA GLY A 140 1.72 -12.25 -0.01
C GLY A 140 3.02 -12.90 0.44
N HIS A 141 2.99 -13.64 1.55
CA HIS A 141 4.11 -14.46 2.05
C HIS A 141 4.01 -15.89 1.46
N GLU A 142 5.10 -16.42 0.91
CA GLU A 142 5.14 -17.66 0.09
C GLU A 142 5.69 -18.93 0.79
N SER A 143 5.94 -18.97 2.10
CA SER A 143 6.60 -20.13 2.76
C SER A 143 6.22 -20.21 4.25
N ILE A 144 5.93 -21.37 4.87
CA ILE A 144 6.80 -22.58 4.88
C ILE A 144 6.19 -23.94 4.47
N THR A 145 4.89 -24.27 4.50
CA THR A 145 4.52 -25.71 4.29
C THR A 145 3.08 -26.06 3.88
N THR A 146 2.38 -25.36 2.98
CA THR A 146 1.06 -25.89 2.50
C THR A 146 0.56 -25.17 1.25
N THR A 147 1.13 -25.52 0.08
CA THR A 147 0.68 -24.96 -1.20
C THR A 147 -0.49 -25.73 -1.82
N GLU A 148 -0.97 -26.83 -1.21
CA GLU A 148 -1.92 -27.73 -1.89
C GLU A 148 -3.35 -27.75 -1.36
N ILE A 149 -3.72 -27.01 -0.29
CA ILE A 149 -5.07 -27.22 0.29
C ILE A 149 -6.01 -26.00 0.26
N TYR A 150 -5.57 -24.73 0.13
CA TYR A 150 -6.51 -23.63 0.43
C TYR A 150 -6.44 -22.44 -0.55
N THR A 151 -7.07 -22.58 -1.72
CA THR A 151 -7.08 -21.63 -2.85
C THR A 151 -8.19 -20.57 -2.82
N HIS A 152 -9.03 -20.48 -1.79
CA HIS A 152 -10.21 -19.59 -1.82
C HIS A 152 -10.53 -18.95 -0.47
N LEU A 153 -9.73 -17.99 -0.01
CA LEU A 153 -10.25 -17.00 0.93
C LEU A 153 -11.08 -15.97 0.14
N ASP A 154 -12.35 -15.81 0.50
CA ASP A 154 -13.27 -14.90 -0.16
C ASP A 154 -12.83 -13.43 0.03
N ARG A 155 -13.00 -12.61 -1.01
CA ARG A 155 -12.71 -11.16 -0.97
C ARG A 155 -13.54 -10.46 0.11
N GLU A 156 -14.77 -10.92 0.34
CA GLU A 156 -15.63 -10.39 1.41
C GLU A 156 -15.03 -10.67 2.78
N PHE A 157 -14.46 -11.86 2.99
CA PHE A 157 -13.78 -12.21 4.23
C PHE A 157 -12.55 -11.34 4.49
N LEU A 158 -11.70 -11.12 3.47
CA LEU A 158 -10.54 -10.23 3.58
C LEU A 158 -10.96 -8.79 3.91
N ARG A 159 -12.02 -8.30 3.26
CA ARG A 159 -12.56 -6.95 3.53
C ARG A 159 -13.10 -6.82 4.95
N LYS A 160 -13.94 -7.76 5.40
CA LYS A 160 -14.49 -7.77 6.77
C LYS A 160 -13.40 -7.84 7.82
N THR A 161 -12.33 -8.60 7.55
CA THR A 161 -11.15 -8.68 8.44
C THR A 161 -10.52 -7.30 8.62
N LEU A 162 -10.30 -6.55 7.55
CA LEU A 162 -9.75 -5.20 7.65
C LEU A 162 -10.71 -4.24 8.35
N GLU A 163 -12.00 -4.27 8.00
CA GLU A 163 -13.03 -3.40 8.60
C GLU A 163 -13.16 -3.61 10.12
N ASN A 164 -13.05 -4.86 10.60
CA ASN A 164 -13.16 -5.17 12.02
C ASN A 164 -11.88 -4.88 12.82
N PHE A 165 -10.71 -5.08 12.20
CA PHE A 165 -9.46 -5.21 12.95
C PHE A 165 -8.37 -4.20 12.59
N HIS A 166 -8.44 -3.53 11.44
CA HIS A 166 -7.41 -2.56 11.05
C HIS A 166 -7.87 -1.10 11.26
N PRO A 167 -7.11 -0.26 12.00
CA PRO A 167 -7.52 1.10 12.33
C PRO A 167 -7.85 1.98 11.12
N ALA A 168 -7.18 1.77 9.97
CA ALA A 168 -7.44 2.56 8.75
C ALA A 168 -8.80 2.28 8.07
N PHE A 169 -9.57 1.29 8.55
CA PHE A 169 -10.87 0.92 7.98
C PHE A 169 -12.04 1.15 8.95
N GLN A 170 -11.77 1.58 10.18
CA GLN A 170 -12.81 1.97 11.12
C GLN A 170 -13.49 3.25 10.62
N LYS A 171 -14.83 3.27 10.62
CA LYS A 171 -15.60 4.47 10.31
C LYS A 171 -15.52 5.41 11.51
N GLU A 172 -15.08 6.65 11.28
CA GLU A 172 -15.28 7.78 12.20
C GLU A 172 -16.78 8.04 12.44
#